data_AF-A0A7J4TU35-F1
#
_entry.id   AF-A0A7J4TU35-F1
#
_cell.length_a   1.000
_cell.length_b   1.000
_cell.length_c   1.000
_cell.angle_alpha   90.00
_cell.angle_beta   90.00
_cell.angle_gamma   90.00
#
_symmetry.space_group_name_H-M   'P 1'
#
loop_
_entity.id
_entity.type
_entity.pdbx_description
1 polymer ?
#
loop_
_entity_poly.entity_id
_entity_poly.type
_entity_poly.pdbx_seq_one_letter_code
_entity_poly.pdbx_strand_id
1 'polypeptide(L)'
;MDYEIIAIDEAGFQLTTTYKKIWFPKGETPRGAFFWSNKKLITFGALTSNHQFYYDFYDSQNSLTFRHFLRTLFERLDKKKKYVFILDNAGFHKTQCVKNLIREYAP
;
A
#
# COMPACT_ATOMS: atom_id res chain seq x y z
N MET A 1 9.25 22.53 17.18
CA MET A 1 9.58 22.05 15.81
C MET A 1 8.52 21.00 15.53
N ASP A 2 7.34 21.43 15.10
CA ASP A 2 6.10 20.65 15.29
C ASP A 2 5.64 20.01 13.98
N TYR A 3 6.55 19.28 13.34
CA TYR A 3 6.24 18.51 12.13
C TYR A 3 6.02 17.05 12.52
N GLU A 4 4.85 16.52 12.16
CA GLU A 4 4.56 15.10 12.32
C GLU A 4 4.97 14.36 11.04
N ILE A 5 5.79 13.32 11.21
CA ILE A 5 6.29 12.53 10.08
C ILE A 5 5.27 11.44 9.77
N ILE A 6 4.96 11.28 8.49
CA ILE A 6 4.08 10.22 8.00
C ILE A 6 4.83 9.42 6.93
N ALA A 7 5.15 8.17 7.23
CA ALA A 7 5.73 7.24 6.29
C ALA A 7 4.61 6.50 5.54
N ILE A 8 4.67 6.53 4.22
CA ILE A 8 3.67 5.89 3.34
C ILE A 8 4.38 4.81 2.52
N ASP A 9 3.78 3.63 2.46
CA ASP A 9 4.30 2.49 1.71
C ASP A 9 3.14 1.63 1.15
N GLU A 10 3.48 0.76 0.20
CA GLU A 10 2.56 -0.18 -0.43
C GLU A 10 2.86 -1.63 -0.07
N ALA A 11 1.79 -2.42 0.11
CA ALA A 11 1.90 -3.86 0.19
C ALA A 11 0.90 -4.56 -0.75
N GLY A 12 1.38 -5.60 -1.43
CA GLY A 12 0.57 -6.44 -2.29
C GLY A 12 0.34 -7.81 -1.66
N PHE A 13 -0.92 -8.19 -1.47
CA PHE A 13 -1.33 -9.52 -1.08
C PHE A 13 -1.78 -10.28 -2.32
N GLN A 14 -1.16 -11.42 -2.59
CA GLN A 14 -1.59 -12.30 -3.69
C GLN A 14 -2.03 -13.63 -3.11
N LEU A 15 -3.17 -14.13 -3.60
CA LEU A 15 -3.60 -15.49 -3.30
C LEU A 15 -2.77 -16.47 -4.14
N THR A 16 -1.58 -16.80 -3.64
CA THR A 16 -0.68 -17.78 -4.26
C THR A 16 -0.67 -19.08 -3.48
N THR A 17 -0.44 -20.18 -4.20
CA THR A 17 -0.31 -21.51 -3.61
C THR A 17 1.08 -21.67 -3.01
N THR A 18 1.15 -21.97 -1.72
CA THR A 18 2.43 -22.23 -1.06
C THR A 18 2.89 -23.65 -1.35
N TYR A 19 4.05 -23.81 -1.99
CA TYR A 19 4.69 -25.11 -2.12
C TYR A 19 5.22 -25.56 -0.75
N LYS A 20 4.75 -26.70 -0.26
CA LYS A 20 5.23 -27.31 0.98
C LYS A 20 6.28 -28.36 0.66
N LYS A 21 7.39 -28.36 1.41
CA LYS A 21 8.34 -29.48 1.41
C LYS A 21 7.76 -30.58 2.29
N ILE A 22 7.61 -31.78 1.73
CA ILE A 22 7.10 -32.95 2.43
C ILE A 22 8.01 -34.16 2.16
N TRP A 23 8.05 -35.10 3.10
CA TRP A 23 8.72 -36.38 2.92
C TRP A 23 7.80 -37.36 2.19
N PHE A 24 8.34 -38.08 1.20
CA PHE A 24 7.62 -39.06 0.40
C PHE A 24 8.50 -40.29 0.15
N PRO A 25 7.92 -41.49 -0.05
CA PRO A 25 8.69 -42.69 -0.40
C PRO A 25 9.56 -42.48 -1.64
N LYS A 26 10.75 -43.08 -1.62
CA LYS A 26 11.72 -42.95 -2.71
C LYS A 26 11.15 -43.57 -3.99
N GLY A 27 11.07 -42.76 -5.05
CA GLY A 27 10.51 -43.14 -6.34
C GLY A 27 9.07 -42.66 -6.56
N GLU A 28 8.44 -42.08 -5.54
CA GLU A 28 7.10 -41.50 -5.66
C GLU A 28 7.15 -39.98 -5.75
N THR A 29 6.40 -39.42 -6.72
CA THR A 29 6.24 -37.97 -6.86
C THR A 29 4.96 -37.54 -6.16
N PRO A 30 5.03 -36.71 -5.11
CA PRO A 30 3.84 -36.17 -4.47
C PRO A 30 3.06 -35.28 -5.45
N ARG A 31 1.77 -35.56 -5.61
CA ARG A 31 0.83 -34.73 -6.39
C ARG A 31 -0.16 -34.09 -5.43
N GLY A 32 -0.31 -32.78 -5.52
CA GLY A 32 -1.33 -32.02 -4.79
C GLY A 32 -2.24 -31.28 -5.75
N ALA A 33 -3.55 -31.29 -5.48
CA ALA A 33 -4.45 -30.35 -6.12
C ALA A 33 -4.17 -28.95 -5.56
N PHE A 34 -4.06 -27.97 -6.45
CA PHE A 34 -3.88 -26.58 -6.03
C PHE A 34 -4.92 -25.69 -6.71
N PHE A 35 -5.51 -24.80 -5.93
CA PHE A 35 -6.42 -23.79 -6.44
C PHE A 35 -5.60 -22.61 -6.94
N TRP A 36 -5.33 -22.61 -8.24
CA TRP A 36 -4.67 -21.48 -8.88
C TRP A 36 -5.62 -20.27 -8.92
N SER A 37 -5.13 -19.11 -8.47
CA SER A 37 -5.87 -17.86 -8.53
C SER A 37 -4.93 -16.69 -8.83
N ASN A 38 -5.37 -15.76 -9.68
CA ASN A 38 -4.67 -14.51 -9.93
C ASN A 38 -5.20 -13.35 -9.09
N LYS A 39 -5.98 -13.64 -8.04
CA LYS A 39 -6.53 -12.60 -7.15
C LYS A 39 -5.39 -11.92 -6.42
N LYS A 40 -5.33 -10.61 -6.58
CA LYS A 40 -4.40 -9.70 -5.91
C LYS A 40 -5.20 -8.62 -5.21
N LEU A 41 -4.76 -8.23 -4.04
CA LEU A 41 -5.27 -7.12 -3.27
C LEU A 41 -4.09 -6.24 -2.90
N ILE A 42 -4.21 -4.94 -3.15
CA ILE A 42 -3.13 -3.99 -2.89
C ILE A 42 -3.59 -3.08 -1.77
N THR A 43 -2.68 -2.73 -0.87
CA THR A 43 -2.94 -1.75 0.18
C THR A 43 -1.91 -0.64 0.12
N PHE A 44 -2.39 0.58 0.35
CA PHE A 44 -1.54 1.71 0.71
C PHE A 44 -1.67 1.91 2.21
N GLY A 45 -0.55 2.02 2.91
CA GLY A 45 -0.49 2.25 4.34
C GLY A 45 0.25 3.56 4.64
N ALA A 46 -0.20 4.28 5.65
CA ALA A 46 0.44 5.47 6.18
C ALA A 46 0.60 5.34 7.71
N LEU A 47 1.83 5.40 8.20
CA LEU A 47 2.17 5.33 9.62
C LEU A 47 2.68 6.69 10.10
N THR A 48 2.02 7.25 11.13
CA THR A 48 2.48 8.49 11.76
C THR A 48 3.54 8.22 12.83
N SER A 49 4.35 9.23 13.16
CA SER A 49 5.30 9.16 14.27
C SER A 49 4.66 8.89 15.63
N ASN A 50 3.35 9.12 15.76
CA ASN A 50 2.55 8.83 16.95
C ASN A 50 1.90 7.44 16.92
N HIS A 51 2.37 6.54 16.05
CA HIS A 51 1.90 5.17 15.89
C HIS A 51 0.44 5.04 15.43
N GLN A 52 -0.12 6.06 14.77
CA GLN A 52 -1.41 5.94 14.11
C GLN A 52 -1.20 5.36 12.70
N PHE A 53 -1.96 4.32 12.38
CA PHE A 53 -1.87 3.62 11.10
C PHE A 53 -3.15 3.78 10.30
N TYR A 54 -3.03 4.32 9.09
CA TYR A 54 -4.11 4.48 8.13
C TYR A 54 -3.85 3.58 6.95
N TYR A 55 -4.85 2.86 6.48
CA TYR A 55 -4.72 2.01 5.31
C TYR A 55 -6.04 1.92 4.56
N ASP A 56 -5.94 1.68 3.26
CA ASP A 56 -7.07 1.34 2.40
C ASP A 56 -6.67 0.21 1.44
N PHE A 57 -7.67 -0.55 0.96
CA PHE A 57 -7.48 -1.64 0.01
C PHE A 57 -7.99 -1.28 -1.39
N TYR A 58 -7.26 -1.75 -2.40
CA TYR A 58 -7.54 -1.49 -3.81
C TYR A 58 -7.29 -2.73 -4.66
N ASP A 59 -8.06 -2.87 -5.74
CA ASP A 59 -7.87 -3.95 -6.72
C ASP A 59 -6.70 -3.67 -7.67
N SER A 60 -6.20 -2.44 -7.72
CA SER A 60 -5.09 -2.05 -8.59
C SER A 60 -4.24 -0.90 -8.02
N GLN A 61 -2.96 -0.87 -8.42
CA GLN A 61 -2.00 0.16 -8.03
C GLN A 61 -1.80 1.09 -9.22
N ASN A 62 -2.34 2.30 -9.11
CA ASN A 62 -2.16 3.34 -10.11
C ASN A 62 -2.27 4.72 -9.43
N SER A 63 -2.06 5.78 -10.22
CA SER A 63 -2.10 7.15 -9.69
C SER A 63 -3.47 7.59 -9.20
N LEU A 64 -4.56 7.03 -9.72
CA LEU A 64 -5.93 7.37 -9.28
C LEU A 64 -6.26 6.72 -7.93
N THR A 65 -5.89 5.46 -7.73
CA THR A 65 -6.07 4.77 -6.45
C THR A 65 -5.20 5.41 -5.38
N PHE A 66 -3.94 5.75 -5.70
CA PHE A 66 -3.07 6.50 -4.79
C PHE A 66 -3.60 7.90 -4.47
N ARG A 67 -4.11 8.64 -5.47
CA ARG A 67 -4.74 9.95 -5.25
C ARG A 67 -5.96 9.82 -4.32
N HIS A 68 -6.78 8.78 -4.50
CA HIS A 68 -7.91 8.54 -3.63
C HIS A 68 -7.45 8.32 -2.18
N PHE A 69 -6.47 7.44 -1.98
CA PHE A 69 -5.88 7.19 -0.66
C PHE A 69 -5.37 8.47 0.00
N LEU A 70 -4.56 9.27 -0.71
CA LEU A 70 -4.05 10.53 -0.17
C LEU A 70 -5.16 11.51 0.23
N ARG A 71 -6.21 11.61 -0.57
CA ARG A 71 -7.35 12.48 -0.23
C ARG A 71 -8.02 12.03 1.06
N THR A 72 -8.31 10.74 1.18
CA THR A 72 -8.90 10.16 2.41
C THR A 72 -7.97 10.32 3.61
N LEU A 73 -6.66 10.21 3.41
CA LEU A 73 -5.67 10.49 4.45
C LEU A 73 -5.73 11.96 4.89
N PHE A 74 -5.66 12.90 3.96
CA PHE A 74 -5.68 14.34 4.25
C PHE A 74 -6.97 14.79 4.94
N GLU A 75 -8.10 14.17 4.61
CA GLU A 75 -9.39 14.40 5.30
C GLU A 75 -9.37 13.94 6.76
N ARG A 76 -8.58 12.92 7.09
CA ARG A 76 -8.45 12.36 8.46
C ARG A 76 -7.37 13.06 9.30
N LEU A 77 -6.42 13.74 8.68
CA LEU A 77 -5.33 14.45 9.37
C LEU A 77 -5.82 15.77 10.01
N ASP A 78 -5.19 16.15 11.12
CA ASP A 78 -5.50 17.40 11.81
C ASP A 78 -4.92 18.59 11.03
N LYS A 79 -5.81 19.42 10.49
CA LYS A 79 -5.46 20.60 9.68
C LYS A 79 -4.64 21.66 10.42
N LYS A 80 -4.55 21.60 11.75
CA LYS A 80 -3.73 22.53 12.55
C LYS A 80 -2.27 22.13 12.64
N LYS A 81 -1.94 20.89 12.29
CA LYS A 81 -0.58 20.36 12.34
C LYS A 81 0.13 20.49 11.00
N LYS A 82 1.46 20.49 11.04
CA LYS A 82 2.29 20.40 9.84
C LYS A 82 2.78 18.97 9.68
N TYR A 83 2.73 18.47 8.46
CA TYR A 83 3.10 17.08 8.15
C TYR A 83 4.26 17.02 7.16
N VAL A 84 5.12 16.03 7.33
CA VAL A 84 6.15 15.67 6.36
C VAL A 84 5.87 14.24 5.89
N PHE A 85 5.52 14.10 4.62
CA PHE A 85 5.27 12.81 4.00
C PHE A 85 6.58 12.21 3.47
N ILE A 86 6.85 10.98 3.87
CA ILE A 86 7.95 10.16 3.35
C ILE A 86 7.32 9.11 2.43
N LEU A 87 7.72 9.15 1.16
CA LEU A 87 7.23 8.30 0.09
C LEU A 87 8.43 7.78 -0.71
N ASP A 88 8.26 6.61 -1.32
CA ASP A 88 9.21 6.12 -2.30
C ASP A 88 9.18 6.96 -3.60
N ASN A 89 10.10 6.67 -4.52
CA ASN A 89 10.23 7.42 -5.76
C ASN A 89 9.39 6.85 -6.93
N ALA A 90 8.33 6.07 -6.64
CA ALA A 90 7.54 5.39 -7.65
C ALA A 90 6.95 6.35 -8.71
N GLY A 91 6.82 5.87 -9.94
CA GLY A 91 6.38 6.69 -11.08
C GLY A 91 4.99 7.28 -10.89
N PHE A 92 4.06 6.53 -10.28
CA PHE A 92 2.68 6.98 -10.09
C PHE A 92 2.54 8.11 -9.04
N HIS A 93 3.49 8.24 -8.10
CA HIS A 93 3.55 9.36 -7.14
C HIS A 93 3.80 10.72 -7.82
N LYS A 94 4.43 10.72 -9.00
CA LYS A 94 4.85 11.95 -9.70
C LYS A 94 3.85 12.45 -10.74
N THR A 95 2.75 11.74 -10.90
CA THR A 95 1.72 12.06 -11.90
C THR A 95 1.05 13.40 -11.60
N GLN A 96 0.53 14.06 -12.64
CA GLN A 96 -0.04 15.39 -12.48
C GLN A 96 -1.25 15.40 -11.54
N CYS A 97 -2.06 14.35 -11.54
CA CYS A 97 -3.23 14.25 -10.67
C CYS A 97 -2.86 14.20 -9.18
N VAL A 98 -1.77 13.52 -8.82
CA VAL A 98 -1.23 13.45 -7.45
C VAL A 98 -0.61 14.79 -7.07
N LYS A 99 0.21 15.39 -7.93
CA LYS A 99 0.81 16.72 -7.70
C LYS A 99 -0.24 17.80 -7.51
N ASN A 100 -1.32 17.77 -8.30
CA ASN A 100 -2.42 18.72 -8.17
C ASN A 100 -3.12 18.58 -6.81
N LEU A 101 -3.38 17.34 -6.36
CA LEU A 101 -3.96 17.10 -5.04
C LEU A 101 -3.03 17.61 -3.93
N ILE A 102 -1.72 17.33 -4.00
CA ILE A 102 -0.78 17.82 -2.99
C ILE A 102 -0.79 19.35 -2.93
N ARG A 103 -0.81 20.04 -4.08
CA ARG A 103 -0.90 21.52 -4.13
C ARG A 103 -2.21 22.07 -3.59
N GLU A 104 -3.32 21.35 -3.75
CA GLU A 104 -4.62 21.74 -3.20
C GLU A 104 -4.62 21.73 -1.67
N TYR A 105 -3.84 20.82 -1.06
CA TYR A 105 -3.75 20.63 0.39
C TYR A 105 -2.49 21.20 1.04
N ALA A 106 -1.52 21.66 0.25
CA ALA A 106 -0.31 22.35 0.70
C ALA A 106 -0.53 23.87 0.60
N PRO A 107 -0.91 24.55 1.70
CA PRO A 107 -1.05 26.01 1.73
C PRO A 107 0.29 26.74 1.50
#